data_AF-A0A976DM01-F1
#
_entry.id   AF-A0A976DM01-F1
#
_cell.length_a   1.000
_cell.length_b   1.000
_cell.length_c   1.000
_cell.angle_alpha   90.00
_cell.angle_beta   90.00
_cell.angle_gamma   90.00
#
_symmetry.space_group_name_H-M   'P 1'
#
loop_
_entity.id
_entity.type
_entity.pdbx_description
1 polymer ?
#
loop_
_entity_poly.entity_id
_entity_poly.type
_entity_poly.pdbx_seq_one_letter_code
_entity_poly.pdbx_strand_id
1 'polypeptide(L)'
;MPKTILIGAPIDSGQKRPGCLMGPAAYRVAGLAREIASEGHGVDDWGDLALPPLAPATCPNPAVHSLAETLGWTEVLRDRVDDALSEGGFPIIMGGDHSLALGSVAGAAAFAQRQGRPLFVLWLDAHSDFHTPLTTTSGNLHGTPLAYIAGRDGFDAFPPFPAPVPADRICLYGIRSVDPAEQAALLDHDIAINDMRVLDEHGIVAPLRDFLTKVRQAGGMLHVSLDVDFLDPAIAPAVGTTVPGGTTFREAHLVMELLHESGLVTSLDLVELNPFLDDRGMTARLMVDLVGSLMGKKVFDRPTRSK
;
A
#
# COMPACT_ATOMS: atom_id res chain seq x y z
N MET A 1 -15.66 13.51 1.76
CA MET A 1 -15.21 12.28 2.44
C MET A 1 -15.09 12.56 3.93
N PRO A 2 -14.83 11.56 4.78
CA PRO A 2 -14.37 11.84 6.14
C PRO A 2 -13.08 12.66 6.14
N LYS A 3 -12.71 13.25 7.29
CA LYS A 3 -11.45 14.01 7.42
C LYS A 3 -10.27 13.11 7.05
N THR A 4 -9.39 13.57 6.17
CA THR A 4 -8.18 12.83 5.80
C THR A 4 -7.13 13.00 6.89
N ILE A 5 -6.49 11.90 7.29
CA ILE A 5 -5.45 11.88 8.33
C ILE A 5 -4.17 11.36 7.69
N LEU A 6 -3.12 12.19 7.64
CA LEU A 6 -1.80 11.79 7.16
C LEU A 6 -1.00 11.20 8.31
N ILE A 7 -0.46 10.00 8.12
CA ILE A 7 0.40 9.30 9.08
C ILE A 7 1.72 9.01 8.38
N GLY A 8 2.82 9.59 8.83
CA GLY A 8 4.13 9.28 8.29
C GLY A 8 4.74 8.07 8.98
N ALA A 9 5.26 7.12 8.21
CA ALA A 9 6.00 5.96 8.70
C ALA A 9 7.36 5.89 7.98
N PRO A 10 8.41 6.50 8.53
CA PRO A 10 9.74 6.54 7.90
C PRO A 10 10.48 5.20 8.07
N ILE A 11 10.00 4.16 7.37
CA ILE A 11 10.44 2.77 7.51
C ILE A 11 11.43 2.42 6.38
N ASP A 12 12.60 1.89 6.75
CA ASP A 12 13.56 1.25 5.83
C ASP A 12 13.92 -0.18 6.28
N SER A 13 13.31 -0.67 7.38
CA SER A 13 13.67 -1.95 8.01
C SER A 13 13.32 -3.19 7.17
N GLY A 14 12.35 -3.08 6.28
CA GLY A 14 11.87 -4.15 5.43
C GLY A 14 12.80 -4.50 4.28
N GLN A 15 13.81 -3.67 4.00
CA GLN A 15 14.80 -3.89 2.94
C GLN A 15 16.21 -3.44 3.36
N LYS A 16 17.21 -3.71 2.51
CA LYS A 16 18.61 -3.32 2.78
C LYS A 16 19.02 -2.00 2.15
N ARG A 17 18.29 -1.55 1.12
CA ARG A 17 18.58 -0.31 0.42
C ARG A 17 17.91 0.84 1.17
N PRO A 18 18.67 1.78 1.76
CA PRO A 18 18.06 2.90 2.44
C PRO A 18 17.43 3.89 1.45
N GLY A 19 16.45 4.64 1.94
CA GLY A 19 15.93 5.85 1.32
C GLY A 19 14.41 5.95 1.33
N CYS A 20 13.68 4.86 1.51
CA CYS A 20 12.23 4.91 1.63
C CYS A 20 11.81 5.62 2.93
N LEU A 21 12.65 5.64 3.97
CA LEU A 21 12.42 6.46 5.17
C LEU A 21 12.20 7.96 4.87
N MET A 22 12.65 8.45 3.70
CA MET A 22 12.45 9.85 3.28
C MET A 22 11.10 10.09 2.59
N GLY A 23 10.37 9.02 2.24
CA GLY A 23 9.07 9.05 1.56
C GLY A 23 8.05 9.99 2.22
N PRO A 24 7.81 9.91 3.55
CA PRO A 24 6.85 10.80 4.23
C PRO A 24 7.20 12.28 4.05
N ALA A 25 8.47 12.63 4.22
CA ALA A 25 8.94 14.00 4.01
C ALA A 25 8.80 14.44 2.55
N ALA A 26 9.11 13.57 1.60
CA ALA A 26 8.97 13.86 0.17
C ALA A 26 7.51 14.11 -0.24
N TYR A 27 6.54 13.33 0.27
CA TYR A 27 5.12 13.57 0.03
C TYR A 27 4.65 14.93 0.58
N ARG A 28 5.09 15.29 1.79
CA ARG A 28 4.80 16.60 2.37
C ARG A 28 5.40 17.73 1.51
N VAL A 29 6.65 17.60 1.08
CA VAL A 29 7.33 18.58 0.22
C VAL A 29 6.67 18.68 -1.16
N ALA A 30 6.24 17.56 -1.74
CA ALA A 30 5.50 17.51 -3.00
C ALA A 30 4.11 18.14 -2.91
N GLY A 31 3.60 18.37 -1.69
CA GLY A 31 2.39 19.13 -1.43
C GLY A 31 1.14 18.30 -1.23
N LEU A 32 1.27 17.05 -0.75
CA LEU A 32 0.14 16.12 -0.57
C LEU A 32 -1.04 16.74 0.19
N ALA A 33 -0.80 17.37 1.34
CA ALA A 33 -1.86 18.03 2.11
C ALA A 33 -2.57 19.15 1.33
N ARG A 34 -1.82 19.90 0.51
CA ARG A 34 -2.38 20.99 -0.31
C ARG A 34 -3.24 20.43 -1.43
N GLU A 35 -2.80 19.35 -2.06
CA GLU A 35 -3.53 18.65 -3.11
C GLU A 35 -4.86 18.10 -2.58
N ILE A 36 -4.86 17.40 -1.46
CA ILE A 36 -6.09 16.88 -0.84
C ILE A 36 -7.05 18.04 -0.47
N ALA A 37 -6.51 19.13 0.07
CA ALA A 37 -7.30 20.31 0.42
C ALA A 37 -7.85 21.07 -0.80
N SER A 38 -7.20 21.04 -1.96
CA SER A 38 -7.75 21.67 -3.18
C SER A 38 -8.99 20.95 -3.70
N GLU A 39 -9.12 19.66 -3.40
CA GLU A 39 -10.31 18.86 -3.71
C GLU A 39 -11.42 18.99 -2.63
N GLY A 40 -11.25 19.90 -1.67
CA GLY A 40 -12.26 20.24 -0.67
C GLY A 40 -12.32 19.33 0.55
N HIS A 41 -11.31 18.47 0.77
CA HIS A 41 -11.24 17.63 1.97
C HIS A 41 -10.42 18.28 3.08
N GLY A 42 -10.85 18.10 4.33
CA GLY A 42 -10.04 18.49 5.50
C GLY A 42 -8.87 17.53 5.68
N VAL A 43 -7.71 18.08 6.04
CA VAL A 43 -6.48 17.31 6.28
C VAL A 43 -5.99 17.55 7.72
N ASP A 44 -5.73 16.47 8.43
CA ASP A 44 -4.92 16.45 9.66
C ASP A 44 -3.60 15.75 9.36
N ASP A 45 -2.47 16.35 9.71
CA ASP A 45 -1.17 15.66 9.61
C ASP A 45 -0.74 15.26 11.03
N TRP A 46 -0.80 13.97 11.30
CA TRP A 46 -0.44 13.39 12.59
C TRP A 46 1.07 13.24 12.78
N GLY A 47 1.87 13.71 11.83
CA GLY A 47 3.33 13.67 11.88
C GLY A 47 3.89 12.30 11.55
N ASP A 48 5.18 12.15 11.83
CA ASP A 48 5.87 10.87 11.67
C ASP A 48 5.79 10.07 12.97
N LEU A 49 5.48 8.79 12.82
CA LEU A 49 5.56 7.82 13.90
C LEU A 49 7.02 7.59 14.31
N ALA A 50 7.20 7.19 15.56
CA ALA A 50 8.48 6.81 16.12
C ALA A 50 8.35 5.45 16.80
N LEU A 51 9.42 4.66 16.74
CA LEU A 51 9.46 3.36 17.38
C LEU A 51 9.59 3.48 18.91
N PRO A 52 8.85 2.64 19.66
CA PRO A 52 9.12 2.42 21.07
C PRO A 52 10.43 1.62 21.25
N PRO A 53 10.91 1.45 22.49
CA PRO A 53 11.96 0.48 22.79
C PRO A 53 11.59 -0.92 22.25
N LEU A 54 12.49 -1.50 21.47
CA LEU A 54 12.25 -2.76 20.76
C LEU A 54 12.57 -3.97 21.65
N ALA A 55 11.73 -5.00 21.57
CA ALA A 55 12.02 -6.31 22.11
C ALA A 55 12.91 -7.10 21.12
N PRO A 56 13.91 -7.86 21.59
CA PRO A 56 14.66 -8.77 20.73
C PRO A 56 13.74 -9.78 20.05
N ALA A 57 13.94 -9.99 18.75
CA ALA A 57 13.20 -10.97 17.96
C ALA A 57 14.14 -11.77 17.07
N THR A 58 13.81 -13.04 16.83
CA THR A 58 14.62 -13.96 16.02
C THR A 58 13.75 -14.70 15.01
N CYS A 59 14.29 -14.94 13.82
CA CYS A 59 13.68 -15.80 12.81
C CYS A 59 14.55 -17.06 12.63
N PRO A 60 13.95 -18.25 12.44
CA PRO A 60 14.70 -19.44 12.03
C PRO A 60 15.44 -19.27 10.70
N ASN A 61 14.95 -18.40 9.81
CA ASN A 61 15.61 -18.06 8.56
C ASN A 61 16.74 -17.04 8.83
N PRO A 62 18.02 -17.40 8.65
CA PRO A 62 19.15 -16.53 8.93
C PRO A 62 19.31 -15.38 7.93
N ALA A 63 18.60 -15.41 6.79
CA ALA A 63 18.61 -14.31 5.84
C ALA A 63 17.86 -13.08 6.38
N VAL A 64 16.81 -13.31 7.18
CA VAL A 64 15.94 -12.26 7.75
C VAL A 64 16.76 -11.33 8.63
N HIS A 65 16.59 -10.04 8.40
CA HIS A 65 17.24 -8.97 9.16
C HIS A 65 16.20 -7.98 9.69
N SER A 66 16.62 -7.09 10.59
CA SER A 66 15.81 -5.99 11.13
C SER A 66 14.46 -6.40 11.75
N LEU A 67 14.25 -7.69 12.04
CA LEU A 67 12.96 -8.22 12.48
C LEU A 67 12.37 -7.46 13.67
N ALA A 68 13.15 -7.24 14.74
CA ALA A 68 12.69 -6.52 15.91
C ALA A 68 12.16 -5.11 15.58
N GLU A 69 12.79 -4.43 14.62
CA GLU A 69 12.38 -3.10 14.15
C GLU A 69 11.09 -3.18 13.35
N THR A 70 10.99 -4.12 12.41
CA THR A 70 9.79 -4.36 11.60
C THR A 70 8.58 -4.73 12.47
N LEU A 71 8.78 -5.52 13.53
CA LEU A 71 7.73 -5.86 14.49
C LEU A 71 7.26 -4.63 15.28
N GLY A 72 8.19 -3.80 15.76
CA GLY A 72 7.84 -2.55 16.43
C GLY A 72 7.04 -1.61 15.53
N TRP A 73 7.42 -1.51 14.25
CA TRP A 73 6.68 -0.71 13.28
C TRP A 73 5.28 -1.27 13.03
N THR A 74 5.17 -2.60 12.90
CA THR A 74 3.90 -3.31 12.71
C THR A 74 2.91 -2.98 13.84
N GLU A 75 3.35 -3.02 15.09
CA GLU A 75 2.50 -2.72 16.25
C GLU A 75 2.05 -1.26 16.31
N VAL A 76 2.99 -0.31 16.15
CA VAL A 76 2.66 1.12 16.22
C VAL A 76 1.75 1.55 15.08
N LEU A 77 2.00 1.05 13.86
CA LEU A 77 1.14 1.34 12.71
C LEU A 77 -0.24 0.74 12.86
N ARG A 78 -0.35 -0.51 13.35
CA ARG A 78 -1.64 -1.13 13.64
C ARG A 78 -2.48 -0.23 14.54
N ASP A 79 -1.91 0.18 15.67
CA ASP A 79 -2.61 0.99 16.65
C ASP A 79 -2.97 2.37 16.08
N ARG A 80 -2.05 3.02 15.35
CA ARG A 80 -2.32 4.35 14.79
C ARG A 80 -3.37 4.36 13.68
N VAL A 81 -3.38 3.36 12.81
CA VAL A 81 -4.40 3.24 11.76
C VAL A 81 -5.76 2.91 12.37
N ASP A 82 -5.79 2.06 13.39
CA ASP A 82 -6.99 1.74 14.13
C ASP A 82 -7.60 2.98 14.84
N ASP A 83 -6.76 3.80 15.46
CA ASP A 83 -7.15 5.09 16.06
C ASP A 83 -7.75 6.03 15.01
N ALA A 84 -7.06 6.23 13.89
CA ALA A 84 -7.50 7.13 12.82
C ALA A 84 -8.86 6.73 12.24
N LEU A 85 -9.10 5.43 12.04
CA LEU A 85 -10.39 4.91 11.60
C LEU A 85 -11.46 5.04 12.69
N SER A 86 -11.09 4.85 13.96
CA SER A 86 -11.99 4.99 15.11
C SER A 86 -12.45 6.43 15.35
N GLU A 87 -11.63 7.42 14.98
CA GLU A 87 -12.02 8.84 14.93
C GLU A 87 -12.91 9.18 13.72
N GLY A 88 -13.26 8.19 12.89
CA GLY A 88 -14.01 8.38 11.67
C GLY A 88 -13.20 9.08 10.58
N GLY A 89 -11.87 8.99 10.62
CA GLY A 89 -10.98 9.55 9.60
C GLY A 89 -10.74 8.61 8.41
N PHE A 90 -10.12 9.17 7.37
CA PHE A 90 -9.57 8.44 6.24
C PHE A 90 -8.03 8.48 6.35
N PRO A 91 -7.38 7.44 6.90
CA PRO A 91 -5.93 7.45 7.04
C PRO A 91 -5.25 7.22 5.68
N ILE A 92 -4.29 8.11 5.38
CA ILE A 92 -3.28 7.94 4.33
C ILE A 92 -1.95 7.73 5.04
N ILE A 93 -1.43 6.51 4.92
CA ILE A 93 -0.16 6.16 5.52
C ILE A 93 0.90 6.43 4.46
N MET A 94 1.72 7.44 4.73
CA MET A 94 2.86 7.81 3.92
C MET A 94 4.03 6.97 4.40
N GLY A 95 4.38 5.95 3.62
CA GLY A 95 5.39 4.99 3.98
C GLY A 95 6.79 5.37 3.55
N GLY A 96 7.70 4.60 4.12
CA GLY A 96 8.85 4.08 3.42
C GLY A 96 8.54 2.72 2.80
N ASP A 97 9.32 1.68 3.09
CA ASP A 97 9.18 0.38 2.42
C ASP A 97 7.83 -0.32 2.65
N HIS A 98 7.50 -1.31 1.81
CA HIS A 98 6.18 -1.97 1.82
C HIS A 98 5.91 -2.81 3.08
N SER A 99 6.91 -3.09 3.93
CA SER A 99 6.70 -3.77 5.22
C SER A 99 5.75 -2.99 6.14
N LEU A 100 5.57 -1.69 5.89
CA LEU A 100 4.53 -0.87 6.48
C LEU A 100 3.14 -1.53 6.48
N ALA A 101 2.81 -2.23 5.40
CA ALA A 101 1.49 -2.84 5.22
C ALA A 101 1.18 -3.95 6.22
N LEU A 102 2.22 -4.54 6.86
CA LEU A 102 2.04 -5.45 7.99
C LEU A 102 1.22 -4.79 9.11
N GLY A 103 1.49 -3.51 9.38
CA GLY A 103 0.82 -2.75 10.44
C GLY A 103 -0.44 -2.04 9.94
N SER A 104 -0.38 -1.33 8.81
CA SER A 104 -1.51 -0.52 8.32
C SER A 104 -2.75 -1.38 8.04
N VAL A 105 -2.56 -2.52 7.36
CA VAL A 105 -3.66 -3.45 7.03
C VAL A 105 -4.15 -4.18 8.29
N ALA A 106 -3.27 -4.50 9.23
CA ALA A 106 -3.68 -5.05 10.52
C ALA A 106 -4.56 -4.08 11.31
N GLY A 107 -4.24 -2.78 11.33
CA GLY A 107 -5.07 -1.75 11.94
C GLY A 107 -6.44 -1.62 11.27
N ALA A 108 -6.46 -1.61 9.93
CA ALA A 108 -7.69 -1.62 9.17
C ALA A 108 -8.54 -2.89 9.41
N ALA A 109 -7.91 -4.05 9.55
CA ALA A 109 -8.57 -5.33 9.83
C ALA A 109 -9.17 -5.36 11.23
N ALA A 110 -8.43 -4.89 12.24
CA ALA A 110 -8.92 -4.77 13.62
C ALA A 110 -10.17 -3.88 13.69
N PHE A 111 -10.12 -2.70 13.05
CA PHE A 111 -11.26 -1.81 12.98
C PHE A 111 -12.45 -2.44 12.25
N ALA A 112 -12.22 -3.03 11.06
CA ALA A 112 -13.26 -3.66 10.25
C ALA A 112 -13.96 -4.80 11.02
N GLN A 113 -13.19 -5.62 11.74
CA GLN A 113 -13.69 -6.68 12.60
C GLN A 113 -14.58 -6.12 13.73
N ARG A 114 -14.18 -5.03 14.39
CA ARG A 114 -15.02 -4.36 15.41
C ARG A 114 -16.31 -3.78 14.83
N GLN A 115 -16.27 -3.29 13.59
CA GLN A 115 -17.45 -2.79 12.88
C GLN A 115 -18.33 -3.90 12.32
N GLY A 116 -17.91 -5.17 12.40
CA GLY A 116 -18.63 -6.29 11.78
C GLY A 116 -18.68 -6.20 10.25
N ARG A 117 -17.70 -5.52 9.62
CA ARG A 117 -17.60 -5.36 8.17
C ARG A 117 -16.41 -6.15 7.62
N PRO A 118 -16.54 -6.81 6.46
CA PRO A 118 -15.41 -7.50 5.85
C PRO A 118 -14.39 -6.50 5.32
N LEU A 119 -13.10 -6.75 5.58
CA LEU A 119 -12.01 -6.04 4.92
C LEU A 119 -11.72 -6.66 3.56
N PHE A 120 -11.47 -5.80 2.58
CA PHE A 120 -10.94 -6.12 1.26
C PHE A 120 -9.64 -5.34 1.04
N VAL A 121 -8.73 -5.93 0.28
CA VAL A 121 -7.41 -5.35 -0.01
C VAL A 121 -7.21 -5.30 -1.52
N LEU A 122 -6.96 -4.10 -2.04
CA LEU A 122 -6.45 -3.90 -3.39
C LEU A 122 -4.95 -3.60 -3.30
N TRP A 123 -4.15 -4.49 -3.87
CA TRP A 123 -2.70 -4.42 -3.86
C TRP A 123 -2.21 -3.97 -5.24
N LEU A 124 -1.81 -2.70 -5.36
CA LEU A 124 -1.34 -2.10 -6.59
C LEU A 124 0.19 -2.12 -6.58
N ASP A 125 0.79 -3.03 -7.33
CA ASP A 125 2.21 -3.40 -7.16
C ASP A 125 2.75 -4.15 -8.39
N ALA A 126 4.06 -4.11 -8.64
CA ALA A 126 4.73 -5.04 -9.55
C ALA A 126 4.93 -6.45 -8.97
N HIS A 127 4.99 -6.56 -7.65
CA HIS A 127 5.32 -7.74 -6.87
C HIS A 127 4.10 -8.29 -6.12
N SER A 128 4.16 -9.58 -5.76
CA SER A 128 3.07 -10.21 -5.00
C SER A 128 3.19 -10.04 -3.49
N ASP A 129 4.38 -9.72 -2.99
CA ASP A 129 4.70 -9.59 -1.57
C ASP A 129 4.17 -10.75 -0.71
N PHE A 130 4.25 -11.93 -1.30
CA PHE A 130 3.68 -13.17 -0.82
C PHE A 130 4.78 -14.12 -0.35
N HIS A 131 5.94 -13.64 0.05
CA HIS A 131 6.85 -14.44 0.85
C HIS A 131 6.37 -14.52 2.31
N THR A 132 6.68 -15.63 2.98
CA THR A 132 6.76 -15.64 4.45
C THR A 132 8.21 -15.38 4.87
N PRO A 133 8.46 -14.97 6.13
CA PRO A 133 9.82 -14.86 6.69
C PRO A 133 10.66 -16.13 6.52
N LEU A 134 10.02 -17.30 6.40
CA LEU A 134 10.68 -18.59 6.21
C LEU A 134 11.04 -18.90 4.75
N THR A 135 10.38 -18.26 3.78
CA THR A 135 10.54 -18.56 2.34
C THR A 135 11.39 -17.53 1.59
N THR A 136 11.49 -16.29 2.10
CA THR A 136 12.33 -15.26 1.47
C THR A 136 13.80 -15.65 1.49
N THR A 137 14.48 -15.51 0.35
CA THR A 137 15.93 -15.76 0.23
C THR A 137 16.76 -14.50 0.42
N SER A 138 16.18 -13.31 0.21
CA SER A 138 16.85 -12.02 0.44
C SER A 138 16.90 -11.65 1.94
N GLY A 139 15.89 -12.13 2.68
CA GLY A 139 15.62 -11.74 4.06
C GLY A 139 14.87 -10.41 4.20
N ASN A 140 14.55 -9.76 3.09
CA ASN A 140 13.81 -8.52 3.09
C ASN A 140 12.34 -8.82 3.46
N LEU A 141 11.83 -8.12 4.47
CA LEU A 141 10.47 -8.28 5.00
C LEU A 141 9.44 -7.44 4.23
N HIS A 142 9.85 -6.49 3.39
CA HIS A 142 8.92 -5.76 2.54
C HIS A 142 8.19 -6.64 1.53
N GLY A 143 8.77 -7.78 1.10
CA GLY A 143 8.10 -8.76 0.22
C GLY A 143 7.24 -9.80 0.95
N THR A 144 6.85 -9.55 2.20
CA THR A 144 6.05 -10.47 3.04
C THR A 144 4.65 -10.01 3.50
N PRO A 145 4.25 -8.73 3.42
CA PRO A 145 2.98 -8.26 3.95
C PRO A 145 1.76 -9.04 3.50
N LEU A 146 1.65 -9.37 2.21
CA LEU A 146 0.43 -9.97 1.70
C LEU A 146 0.24 -11.40 2.21
N ALA A 147 1.33 -12.14 2.44
CA ALA A 147 1.26 -13.46 3.07
C ALA A 147 0.78 -13.38 4.53
N TYR A 148 1.22 -12.36 5.27
CA TYR A 148 0.76 -12.10 6.64
C TYR A 148 -0.73 -11.73 6.68
N ILE A 149 -1.14 -10.83 5.77
CA ILE A 149 -2.54 -10.39 5.60
C ILE A 149 -3.45 -11.58 5.25
N ALA A 150 -3.00 -12.49 4.39
CA ALA A 150 -3.71 -13.70 4.00
C ALA A 150 -3.71 -14.80 5.10
N GLY A 151 -3.02 -14.57 6.22
CA GLY A 151 -2.96 -15.50 7.36
C GLY A 151 -2.14 -16.76 7.09
N ARG A 152 -1.10 -16.67 6.27
CA ARG A 152 -0.19 -17.81 6.04
C ARG A 152 0.65 -18.11 7.26
N ASP A 153 1.09 -19.36 7.37
CA ASP A 153 2.01 -19.81 8.41
C ASP A 153 3.41 -19.20 8.25
N GLY A 154 4.23 -19.26 9.31
CA GLY A 154 5.61 -18.78 9.31
C GLY A 154 5.81 -17.35 9.81
N PHE A 155 4.74 -16.76 10.37
CA PHE A 155 4.75 -15.45 11.03
C PHE A 155 4.71 -15.58 12.56
N ASP A 156 5.22 -16.67 13.14
CA ASP A 156 5.16 -16.93 14.60
C ASP A 156 5.81 -15.82 15.45
N ALA A 157 6.79 -15.11 14.89
CA ALA A 157 7.45 -13.99 15.55
C ALA A 157 6.64 -12.67 15.47
N PHE A 158 5.61 -12.61 14.63
CA PHE A 158 4.79 -11.43 14.41
C PHE A 158 3.60 -11.43 15.38
N PRO A 159 3.06 -10.25 15.73
CA PRO A 159 1.75 -10.18 16.36
C PRO A 159 0.74 -11.03 15.58
N PRO A 160 -0.24 -11.69 16.22
CA PRO A 160 -1.30 -12.36 15.48
C PRO A 160 -2.08 -11.35 14.62
N PHE A 161 -2.29 -11.68 13.34
CA PHE A 161 -3.11 -10.84 12.47
C PHE A 161 -4.57 -10.82 12.99
N PRO A 162 -5.20 -9.65 13.20
CA PRO A 162 -6.49 -9.56 13.89
C PRO A 162 -7.63 -10.38 13.27
N ALA A 163 -7.71 -10.37 11.94
CA ALA A 163 -8.69 -11.14 11.17
C ALA A 163 -8.14 -11.36 9.74
N PRO A 164 -7.49 -12.51 9.46
CA PRO A 164 -6.90 -12.77 8.14
C PRO A 164 -7.88 -12.53 7.00
N VAL A 165 -7.41 -11.86 5.94
CA VAL A 165 -8.22 -11.50 4.79
C VAL A 165 -8.35 -12.72 3.87
N PRO A 166 -9.55 -13.25 3.62
CA PRO A 166 -9.74 -14.38 2.72
C PRO A 166 -9.31 -14.04 1.29
N ALA A 167 -8.88 -15.06 0.54
CA ALA A 167 -8.31 -14.91 -0.80
C ALA A 167 -9.26 -14.19 -1.79
N ASP A 168 -10.57 -14.44 -1.70
CA ASP A 168 -11.59 -13.81 -2.55
C ASP A 168 -11.79 -12.30 -2.27
N ARG A 169 -11.14 -11.78 -1.22
CA ARG A 169 -11.15 -10.36 -0.81
C ARG A 169 -9.80 -9.68 -1.01
N ILE A 170 -8.83 -10.39 -1.59
CA ILE A 170 -7.53 -9.85 -1.98
C ILE A 170 -7.51 -9.75 -3.50
N CYS A 171 -7.10 -8.60 -4.02
CA CYS A 171 -6.93 -8.36 -5.45
C CYS A 171 -5.52 -7.85 -5.70
N LEU A 172 -4.70 -8.68 -6.34
CA LEU A 172 -3.39 -8.30 -6.84
C LEU A 172 -3.55 -7.62 -8.20
N TYR A 173 -2.84 -6.51 -8.41
CA TYR A 173 -3.06 -5.64 -9.57
C TYR A 173 -1.75 -5.02 -10.08
N GLY A 174 -1.39 -5.27 -11.34
CA GLY A 174 -0.15 -4.77 -11.95
C GLY A 174 1.05 -5.73 -11.83
N ILE A 175 0.79 -6.96 -11.36
CA ILE A 175 1.81 -7.97 -11.07
C ILE A 175 2.61 -8.33 -12.32
N ARG A 176 3.93 -8.39 -12.18
CA ARG A 176 4.85 -8.73 -13.26
C ARG A 176 6.23 -9.21 -12.81
N SER A 177 6.47 -9.29 -11.50
CA SER A 177 7.69 -9.83 -10.91
C SER A 177 7.32 -10.66 -9.69
N VAL A 178 7.42 -11.99 -9.82
CA VAL A 178 6.99 -12.93 -8.76
C VAL A 178 8.05 -14.02 -8.65
N ASP A 179 8.55 -14.23 -7.43
CA ASP A 179 9.53 -15.29 -7.19
C ASP A 179 8.88 -16.68 -7.26
N PRO A 180 9.60 -17.74 -7.67
CA PRO A 180 9.02 -19.08 -7.81
C PRO A 180 8.33 -19.63 -6.55
N ALA A 181 8.81 -19.27 -5.36
CA ALA A 181 8.21 -19.69 -4.10
C ALA A 181 6.89 -18.94 -3.81
N GLU A 182 6.80 -17.67 -4.19
CA GLU A 182 5.56 -16.90 -4.11
C GLU A 182 4.55 -17.42 -5.14
N GLN A 183 4.99 -17.67 -6.37
CA GLN A 183 4.13 -18.24 -7.41
C GLN A 183 3.55 -19.58 -6.98
N ALA A 184 4.37 -20.48 -6.44
CA ALA A 184 3.91 -21.76 -5.93
C ALA A 184 2.87 -21.59 -4.81
N ALA A 185 3.10 -20.67 -3.88
CA ALA A 185 2.12 -20.37 -2.83
C ALA A 185 0.83 -19.75 -3.40
N LEU A 186 0.93 -18.82 -4.33
CA LEU A 186 -0.24 -18.19 -4.97
C LEU A 186 -1.11 -19.20 -5.74
N LEU A 187 -0.55 -20.32 -6.23
CA LEU A 187 -1.36 -21.38 -6.84
C LEU A 187 -2.24 -22.13 -5.83
N ASP A 188 -1.81 -22.19 -4.56
CA ASP A 188 -2.54 -22.85 -3.48
C ASP A 188 -3.57 -21.92 -2.81
N HIS A 189 -3.44 -20.60 -3.03
CA HIS A 189 -4.31 -19.57 -2.48
C HIS A 189 -5.08 -18.91 -3.65
N ASP A 190 -6.39 -19.18 -3.77
CA ASP A 190 -7.30 -18.71 -4.84
C ASP A 190 -7.51 -17.17 -4.84
N ILE A 191 -6.41 -16.41 -4.89
CA ILE A 191 -6.31 -14.96 -4.89
C ILE A 191 -6.43 -14.51 -6.34
N ALA A 192 -7.23 -13.47 -6.58
CA ALA A 192 -7.33 -12.88 -7.90
C ALA A 192 -6.03 -12.16 -8.27
N ILE A 193 -5.33 -12.66 -9.29
CA ILE A 193 -4.10 -12.07 -9.84
C ILE A 193 -4.43 -11.36 -11.15
N ASN A 194 -4.33 -10.04 -11.16
CA ASN A 194 -4.43 -9.22 -12.36
C ASN A 194 -3.02 -8.75 -12.74
N ASP A 195 -2.27 -9.68 -13.32
CA ASP A 195 -0.94 -9.40 -13.87
C ASP A 195 -1.03 -8.47 -15.10
N MET A 196 0.11 -7.99 -15.58
CA MET A 196 0.12 -7.10 -16.74
C MET A 196 -0.49 -7.72 -17.99
N ARG A 197 -0.47 -9.05 -18.15
CA ARG A 197 -1.12 -9.71 -19.29
C ARG A 197 -2.64 -9.62 -19.19
N VAL A 198 -3.21 -9.84 -18.00
CA VAL A 198 -4.65 -9.64 -17.75
C VAL A 198 -5.03 -8.20 -18.06
N LEU A 199 -4.21 -7.23 -17.64
CA LEU A 199 -4.47 -5.81 -17.90
C LEU A 199 -4.32 -5.46 -19.38
N ASP A 200 -3.38 -6.05 -20.11
CA ASP A 200 -3.23 -5.88 -21.55
C ASP A 200 -4.41 -6.46 -22.34
N GLU A 201 -4.90 -7.65 -21.96
CA GLU A 201 -5.97 -8.37 -22.66
C GLU A 201 -7.36 -7.82 -22.35
N HIS A 202 -7.60 -7.39 -21.10
CA HIS A 202 -8.93 -6.98 -20.61
C HIS A 202 -9.06 -5.48 -20.30
N GLY A 203 -7.94 -4.75 -20.28
CA GLY A 203 -7.86 -3.35 -19.87
C GLY A 203 -7.89 -3.16 -18.34
N ILE A 204 -7.40 -2.01 -17.89
CA ILE A 204 -7.31 -1.61 -16.47
C ILE A 204 -8.66 -1.46 -15.75
N VAL A 205 -9.78 -1.46 -16.48
CA VAL A 205 -11.10 -1.10 -15.93
C VAL A 205 -11.92 -2.30 -15.52
N ALA A 206 -11.99 -3.32 -16.38
CA ALA A 206 -12.94 -4.43 -16.18
C ALA A 206 -12.63 -5.22 -14.90
N PRO A 207 -11.38 -5.68 -14.66
CA PRO A 207 -11.11 -6.46 -13.46
C PRO A 207 -11.23 -5.63 -12.16
N LEU A 208 -10.90 -4.33 -12.21
CA LEU A 208 -11.10 -3.43 -11.07
C LEU A 208 -12.58 -3.26 -10.74
N ARG A 209 -13.46 -3.05 -11.74
CA ARG A 209 -14.91 -2.93 -11.52
C ARG A 209 -15.52 -4.20 -10.95
N ASP A 210 -15.07 -5.37 -11.40
CA ASP A 210 -15.52 -6.65 -10.87
C ASP A 210 -15.16 -6.78 -9.39
N PHE A 211 -13.93 -6.41 -9.02
CA PHE A 211 -13.50 -6.40 -7.62
C PHE A 211 -14.31 -5.41 -6.76
N LEU A 212 -14.46 -4.15 -7.22
CA LEU A 212 -15.24 -3.14 -6.51
C LEU A 212 -16.72 -3.53 -6.34
N THR A 213 -17.27 -4.29 -7.29
CA THR A 213 -18.62 -4.86 -7.18
C THR A 213 -18.70 -5.87 -6.04
N LYS A 214 -17.72 -6.78 -5.89
CA LYS A 214 -17.65 -7.73 -4.78
C LYS A 214 -17.56 -7.01 -3.42
N VAL A 215 -16.69 -6.01 -3.31
CA VAL A 215 -16.54 -5.18 -2.09
C VAL A 215 -17.89 -4.57 -1.71
N ARG A 216 -18.59 -3.96 -2.69
CA ARG A 216 -19.89 -3.32 -2.44
C ARG A 216 -20.96 -4.31 -2.01
N GLN A 217 -21.07 -5.44 -2.69
CA GLN A 217 -22.06 -6.48 -2.38
C GLN A 217 -21.86 -7.05 -0.96
N ALA A 218 -20.61 -7.14 -0.51
CA ALA A 218 -20.27 -7.58 0.84
C ALA A 218 -20.43 -6.50 1.91
N GLY A 219 -20.75 -5.24 1.55
CA GLY A 219 -20.73 -4.11 2.48
C GLY A 219 -19.32 -3.84 3.05
N GLY A 220 -18.28 -4.21 2.30
CA GLY A 220 -16.91 -4.25 2.75
C GLY A 220 -16.27 -2.88 2.94
N MET A 221 -15.19 -2.88 3.70
CA MET A 221 -14.22 -1.79 3.77
C MET A 221 -13.07 -2.11 2.82
N LEU A 222 -12.61 -1.13 2.04
CA LEU A 222 -11.52 -1.33 1.09
C LEU A 222 -10.26 -0.59 1.57
N HIS A 223 -9.21 -1.35 1.83
CA HIS A 223 -7.86 -0.82 1.96
C HIS A 223 -7.17 -0.89 0.61
N VAL A 224 -6.52 0.20 0.19
CA VAL A 224 -5.71 0.26 -1.02
C VAL A 224 -4.25 0.41 -0.60
N SER A 225 -3.39 -0.50 -1.02
CA SER A 225 -1.95 -0.37 -0.84
C SER A 225 -1.34 -0.06 -2.20
N LEU A 226 -0.77 1.15 -2.36
CA LEU A 226 -0.18 1.61 -3.61
C LEU A 226 1.33 1.67 -3.49
N ASP A 227 1.99 0.70 -4.13
CA ASP A 227 3.42 0.74 -4.40
C ASP A 227 3.71 1.70 -5.56
N VAL A 228 4.81 2.45 -5.46
CA VAL A 228 5.33 3.26 -6.56
C VAL A 228 5.62 2.40 -7.80
N ASP A 229 6.13 1.18 -7.62
CA ASP A 229 6.47 0.28 -8.73
C ASP A 229 5.26 -0.36 -9.41
N PHE A 230 4.02 -0.12 -8.95
CA PHE A 230 2.84 -0.33 -9.77
C PHE A 230 2.94 0.39 -11.12
N LEU A 231 3.62 1.54 -11.11
CA LEU A 231 3.86 2.40 -12.26
C LEU A 231 5.09 1.97 -13.05
N ASP A 232 5.11 2.27 -14.34
CA ASP A 232 6.30 2.05 -15.15
C ASP A 232 7.47 2.96 -14.69
N PRO A 233 8.71 2.43 -14.57
CA PRO A 233 9.86 3.23 -14.15
C PRO A 233 10.21 4.40 -15.07
N ALA A 234 9.70 4.45 -16.32
CA ALA A 234 9.83 5.62 -17.18
C ALA A 234 9.09 6.86 -16.64
N ILE A 235 8.08 6.68 -15.77
CA ILE A 235 7.35 7.78 -15.13
C ILE A 235 7.53 7.84 -13.61
N ALA A 236 7.95 6.72 -13.00
CA ALA A 236 8.13 6.58 -11.56
C ALA A 236 9.47 5.87 -11.22
N PRO A 237 10.62 6.49 -11.51
CA PRO A 237 11.93 5.86 -11.30
C PRO A 237 12.33 5.71 -9.82
N ALA A 238 11.65 6.40 -8.89
CA ALA A 238 12.07 6.55 -7.50
C ALA A 238 11.72 5.36 -6.60
N VAL A 239 12.15 4.16 -6.97
CA VAL A 239 11.89 2.92 -6.22
C VAL A 239 13.13 2.04 -6.13
N GLY A 240 13.22 1.23 -5.07
CA GLY A 240 14.34 0.34 -4.82
C GLY A 240 14.51 -0.73 -5.91
N THR A 241 13.39 -1.31 -6.36
CA THR A 241 13.31 -2.40 -7.33
C THR A 241 12.43 -1.98 -8.50
N THR A 242 13.02 -1.70 -9.66
CA THR A 242 12.25 -1.31 -10.85
C THR A 242 11.92 -2.53 -11.71
N VAL A 243 10.68 -2.63 -12.17
CA VAL A 243 10.25 -3.66 -13.12
C VAL A 243 9.58 -3.00 -14.32
N PRO A 244 10.18 -3.06 -15.53
CA PRO A 244 9.61 -2.47 -16.74
C PRO A 244 8.23 -3.05 -17.11
N GLY A 245 7.46 -2.30 -17.90
CA GLY A 245 6.13 -2.73 -18.34
C GLY A 245 5.06 -2.54 -17.27
N GLY A 246 5.20 -1.49 -16.45
CA GLY A 246 4.21 -1.13 -15.44
C GLY A 246 3.07 -0.29 -16.00
N THR A 247 2.15 0.09 -15.12
CA THR A 247 1.02 0.93 -15.53
C THR A 247 1.48 2.33 -15.94
N THR A 248 0.84 2.86 -16.97
CA THR A 248 1.04 4.23 -17.40
C THR A 248 0.33 5.21 -16.46
N PHE A 249 0.70 6.49 -16.54
CA PHE A 249 0.01 7.56 -15.81
C PHE A 249 -1.51 7.54 -16.08
N ARG A 250 -1.92 7.27 -17.32
CA ARG A 250 -3.34 7.28 -17.71
C ARG A 250 -4.11 6.14 -17.05
N GLU A 251 -3.51 4.98 -16.94
CA GLU A 251 -4.12 3.81 -16.30
C GLU A 251 -4.20 4.00 -14.80
N ALA A 252 -3.11 4.40 -14.15
CA ALA A 252 -3.11 4.66 -12.71
C ALA A 252 -4.07 5.80 -12.33
N HIS A 253 -4.12 6.87 -13.12
CA HIS A 253 -5.10 7.95 -12.92
C HIS A 253 -6.54 7.42 -12.99
N LEU A 254 -6.85 6.61 -13.99
CA LEU A 254 -8.19 6.01 -14.16
C LEU A 254 -8.53 5.04 -13.02
N VAL A 255 -7.57 4.26 -12.52
CA VAL A 255 -7.75 3.42 -11.32
C VAL A 255 -8.17 4.29 -10.14
N MET A 256 -7.48 5.39 -9.89
CA MET A 256 -7.78 6.30 -8.78
C MET A 256 -9.13 7.00 -8.94
N GLU A 257 -9.52 7.41 -10.15
CA GLU A 257 -10.86 7.96 -10.43
C GLU A 257 -11.95 6.92 -10.13
N LEU A 258 -11.79 5.66 -10.56
CA LEU A 258 -12.75 4.60 -10.29
C LEU A 258 -12.85 4.27 -8.79
N LEU A 259 -11.72 4.29 -8.08
CA LEU A 259 -11.68 4.13 -6.63
C LEU A 259 -12.43 5.27 -5.93
N HIS A 260 -12.23 6.52 -6.36
CA HIS A 260 -12.99 7.67 -5.86
C HIS A 260 -14.49 7.50 -6.08
N GLU A 261 -14.90 7.25 -7.33
CA GLU A 261 -16.30 7.10 -7.72
C GLU A 261 -17.00 5.95 -6.98
N SER A 262 -16.25 4.93 -6.57
CA SER A 262 -16.79 3.82 -5.81
C SER A 262 -17.25 4.22 -4.39
N GLY A 263 -16.62 5.22 -3.77
CA GLY A 263 -16.83 5.56 -2.36
C GLY A 263 -16.55 4.42 -1.38
N LEU A 264 -15.78 3.40 -1.78
CA LEU A 264 -15.50 2.21 -0.98
C LEU A 264 -14.19 2.28 -0.18
N VAL A 265 -13.23 3.09 -0.63
CA VAL A 265 -11.90 3.18 -0.02
C VAL A 265 -12.00 3.78 1.37
N THR A 266 -11.44 3.10 2.35
CA THR A 266 -11.45 3.52 3.76
C THR A 266 -10.07 3.86 4.29
N SER A 267 -9.01 3.36 3.66
CA SER A 267 -7.62 3.65 4.02
C SER A 267 -6.70 3.44 2.82
N LEU A 268 -5.57 4.15 2.81
CA LEU A 268 -4.59 4.14 1.71
C LEU A 268 -3.17 4.07 2.26
N ASP A 269 -2.34 3.19 1.70
CA ASP A 269 -0.89 3.24 1.85
C ASP A 269 -0.24 3.83 0.58
N LEU A 270 0.82 4.63 0.78
CA LEU A 270 1.72 5.11 -0.26
C LEU A 270 3.14 4.66 0.10
N VAL A 271 3.67 3.65 -0.57
CA VAL A 271 4.90 2.96 -0.15
C VAL A 271 6.00 3.00 -1.21
N GLU A 272 7.21 2.60 -0.83
CA GLU A 272 8.39 2.39 -1.67
C GLU A 272 8.92 3.61 -2.45
N LEU A 273 8.38 4.80 -2.18
CA LEU A 273 8.99 6.04 -2.65
C LEU A 273 10.37 6.20 -2.02
N ASN A 274 11.41 6.10 -2.84
CA ASN A 274 12.79 6.39 -2.48
C ASN A 274 13.25 7.71 -3.16
N PRO A 275 13.12 8.86 -2.48
CA PRO A 275 13.45 10.17 -3.05
C PRO A 275 14.90 10.32 -3.50
N PHE A 276 15.82 9.52 -2.97
CA PHE A 276 17.23 9.54 -3.37
C PHE A 276 17.42 9.07 -4.83
N LEU A 277 16.48 8.26 -5.32
CA LEU A 277 16.48 7.73 -6.68
C LEU A 277 15.57 8.52 -7.63
N ASP A 278 14.88 9.53 -7.12
CA ASP A 278 13.91 10.30 -7.89
C ASP A 278 14.59 11.31 -8.81
N ASP A 279 14.00 11.53 -9.99
CA ASP A 279 14.42 12.61 -10.88
C ASP A 279 13.66 13.89 -10.52
N ARG A 280 14.29 14.72 -9.68
CA ARG A 280 13.77 16.05 -9.29
C ARG A 280 12.34 15.98 -8.72
N GLY A 281 12.04 14.98 -7.89
CA GLY A 281 10.74 14.81 -7.27
C GLY A 281 9.63 14.44 -8.26
N MET A 282 9.95 13.86 -9.42
CA MET A 282 8.98 13.46 -10.44
C MET A 282 8.00 12.43 -9.89
N THR A 283 8.53 11.38 -9.27
CA THR A 283 7.72 10.27 -8.72
C THR A 283 6.88 10.73 -7.54
N ALA A 284 7.46 11.50 -6.62
CA ALA A 284 6.72 12.06 -5.49
C ALA A 284 5.53 12.92 -5.93
N ARG A 285 5.72 13.78 -6.95
CA ARG A 285 4.64 14.62 -7.50
C ARG A 285 3.58 13.80 -8.23
N LEU A 286 4.01 12.77 -8.98
CA LEU A 286 3.11 11.85 -9.67
C LEU A 286 2.19 11.13 -8.67
N MET A 287 2.75 10.58 -7.60
CA MET A 287 2.00 9.92 -6.55
C MET A 287 1.02 10.88 -5.83
N VAL A 288 1.43 12.13 -5.56
CA VAL A 288 0.52 13.17 -5.04
C VAL A 288 -0.64 13.43 -6.01
N ASP A 289 -0.36 13.53 -7.31
CA ASP A 289 -1.39 13.69 -8.34
C ASP A 289 -2.37 12.51 -8.40
N LEU A 290 -1.89 11.28 -8.17
CA LEU A 290 -2.73 10.08 -8.07
C LEU A 290 -3.63 10.13 -6.83
N VAL A 291 -3.12 10.58 -5.68
CA VAL A 291 -3.96 10.82 -4.50
C VAL A 291 -4.99 11.91 -4.79
N GLY A 292 -4.63 12.99 -5.47
CA GLY A 292 -5.60 14.01 -5.90
C GLY A 292 -6.75 13.41 -6.71
N SER A 293 -6.42 12.46 -7.60
CA SER A 293 -7.41 11.73 -8.41
C SER A 293 -8.33 10.87 -7.54
N LEU A 294 -7.78 10.16 -6.54
CA LEU A 294 -8.55 9.42 -5.55
C LEU A 294 -9.44 10.34 -4.70
N MET A 295 -9.01 11.59 -4.49
CA MET A 295 -9.77 12.61 -3.77
C MET A 295 -10.85 13.30 -4.61
N GLY A 296 -10.90 13.02 -5.92
CA GLY A 296 -11.97 13.51 -6.81
C GLY A 296 -11.53 14.52 -7.85
N LYS A 297 -10.22 14.77 -7.97
CA LYS A 297 -9.67 15.62 -9.03
C LYS A 297 -9.94 15.00 -10.39
N LYS A 298 -10.68 15.71 -11.25
CA LYS A 298 -10.93 15.28 -12.63
C LYS A 298 -10.06 16.05 -13.61
N VAL A 299 -9.96 15.54 -14.83
CA VAL A 299 -9.22 16.18 -15.92
C VAL A 299 -9.69 17.62 -16.18
N PHE A 300 -10.99 17.90 -16.07
CA PHE A 300 -11.55 19.24 -16.28
C PHE A 300 -11.21 20.24 -15.16
N ASP A 301 -10.74 19.76 -14.01
CA ASP A 301 -10.38 20.57 -12.84
C ASP A 301 -8.90 21.00 -12.86
N ARG A 302 -8.16 20.69 -13.95
CA ARG A 302 -6.78 21.15 -14.20
C ARG A 302 -6.77 22.37 -15.14
N PRO A 303 -7.02 23.61 -14.66
CA PRO A 303 -6.81 24.79 -15.48
C PRO A 303 -5.32 24.90 -15.83
N THR A 304 -5.00 25.13 -17.11
CA THR A 304 -3.63 25.39 -17.54
C THR A 304 -3.14 26.68 -16.88
N ARG A 305 -2.38 26.57 -15.80
CA ARG A 305 -1.73 27.73 -15.19
C ARG A 305 -0.49 28.06 -16.02
N SER A 306 -0.62 29.02 -16.93
CA SER A 306 0.53 29.69 -17.53
C SER A 306 1.34 30.33 -16.40
N LYS A 307 2.52 29.79 -16.11
CA LYS A 307 3.52 30.47 -15.29
C LYS A 307 4.19 31.55 -16.12
#